data_AF-X1UHF3-F1
#
_entry.id   AF-X1UHF3-F1
#
_cell.length_a   1.000
_cell.length_b   1.000
_cell.length_c   1.000
_cell.angle_alpha   90.00
_cell.angle_beta   90.00
_cell.angle_gamma   90.00
#
_symmetry.space_group_name_H-M   'P 1'
#
loop_
_entity.id
_entity.type
_entity.pdbx_description
1 polymer ?
#
loop_
_entity_poly.entity_id
_entity_poly.type
_entity_poly.pdbx_seq_one_letter_code
_entity_poly.pdbx_strand_id
1 'polypeptide(L)'
;MILNFEEKRPIISKEAFVAKNATVIGEVIIGKCSSIWYNVVLRGDIAPISIGNNTSVQDGSIVHCDVGIPTIIGNNVTIGHNVMLHACKIGDNSLIGIGAIVLNGAEVG
;
A
#
# COMPACT_ATOMS: atom_id res chain seq x y z
N MET A 1 8.99 -6.03 8.93
CA MET A 1 9.58 -7.15 8.18
C MET A 1 9.42 -6.92 6.69
N ILE A 2 10.50 -6.99 5.92
CA ILE A 2 10.50 -6.81 4.47
C ILE A 2 10.93 -8.14 3.86
N LEU A 3 10.08 -8.74 3.02
CA LEU A 3 10.26 -10.09 2.50
C LEU A 3 10.16 -10.10 0.97
N ASN A 4 11.03 -10.88 0.36
CA ASN A 4 10.89 -11.25 -1.04
C ASN A 4 9.84 -12.37 -1.16
N PHE A 5 9.21 -12.46 -2.32
CA PHE A 5 8.31 -13.54 -2.68
C PHE A 5 8.65 -13.99 -4.11
N GLU A 6 9.06 -15.24 -4.26
CA GLU A 6 9.68 -15.74 -5.50
C GLU A 6 10.82 -14.81 -5.97
N GLU A 7 10.82 -14.41 -7.24
CA GLU A 7 11.80 -13.49 -7.84
C GLU A 7 11.46 -12.00 -7.58
N LYS A 8 10.36 -11.72 -6.85
CA LYS A 8 9.87 -10.36 -6.62
C LYS A 8 10.34 -9.84 -5.27
N ARG A 9 10.80 -8.60 -5.27
CA ARG A 9 11.30 -7.92 -4.07
C ARG A 9 10.67 -6.54 -3.92
N PRO A 10 10.39 -6.10 -2.68
CA PRO A 10 9.94 -4.73 -2.44
C PRO A 10 10.99 -3.71 -2.91
N ILE A 11 10.52 -2.66 -3.58
CA ILE A 11 11.32 -1.51 -4.01
C ILE A 11 10.85 -0.32 -3.18
N ILE A 12 11.67 0.06 -2.21
CA ILE A 12 11.32 1.07 -1.21
C ILE A 12 12.27 2.25 -1.37
N SER A 13 11.72 3.46 -1.52
CA SER A 13 12.54 4.68 -1.51
C SER A 13 13.31 4.83 -0.20
N LYS A 14 14.55 5.31 -0.28
CA LYS A 14 15.36 5.66 0.91
C LYS A 14 14.75 6.79 1.75
N GLU A 15 13.88 7.58 1.13
CA GLU A 15 13.15 8.70 1.75
C GLU A 15 11.82 8.25 2.37
N ALA A 16 11.41 6.99 2.18
CA ALA A 16 10.20 6.46 2.76
C ALA A 16 10.43 6.02 4.21
N PHE A 17 9.43 6.25 5.06
CA PHE A 17 9.38 5.69 6.39
C PHE A 17 8.65 4.35 6.35
N VAL A 18 9.25 3.31 6.95
CA VAL A 18 8.59 2.01 7.17
C VAL A 18 8.76 1.62 8.63
N ALA A 19 7.65 1.53 9.36
CA ALA A 19 7.65 1.15 10.76
C ALA A 19 8.26 -0.26 10.95
N LYS A 20 8.97 -0.47 12.07
CA LYS A 20 9.72 -1.72 12.33
C LYS A 20 8.85 -2.98 12.25
N ASN A 21 7.59 -2.89 12.67
CA ASN A 21 6.62 -3.99 12.67
C ASN A 21 5.65 -3.97 11.47
N ALA A 22 5.80 -3.06 10.49
CA ALA A 22 5.08 -3.17 9.22
C ALA A 22 5.60 -4.36 8.42
N THR A 23 4.74 -5.03 7.67
CA THR A 23 5.09 -6.18 6.83
C THR A 23 4.92 -5.83 5.36
N VAL A 24 5.99 -5.95 4.57
CA VAL A 24 6.00 -5.65 3.13
C VAL A 24 6.54 -6.87 2.38
N ILE A 25 5.72 -7.47 1.51
CA ILE A 25 5.99 -8.76 0.87
C ILE A 25 5.82 -8.67 -0.64
N GLY A 26 6.79 -9.19 -1.40
CA GLY A 26 6.66 -9.40 -2.84
C GLY A 26 6.80 -8.12 -3.66
N GLU A 27 5.98 -7.96 -4.69
CA GLU A 27 6.03 -6.86 -5.65
C GLU A 27 5.35 -5.61 -5.11
N VAL A 28 6.05 -4.90 -4.24
CA VAL A 28 5.57 -3.65 -3.64
C VAL A 28 6.53 -2.52 -3.97
N ILE A 29 6.00 -1.43 -4.52
CA ILE A 29 6.75 -0.21 -4.82
C ILE A 29 6.27 0.90 -3.89
N ILE A 30 7.21 1.55 -3.18
CA ILE A 30 6.93 2.65 -2.25
C ILE A 30 7.70 3.89 -2.68
N GLY A 31 6.96 4.94 -3.04
CA GLY A 31 7.48 6.24 -3.44
C GLY A 31 8.21 7.02 -2.35
N LYS A 32 8.78 8.16 -2.74
CA LYS A 32 9.54 9.07 -1.86
C LYS A 32 8.63 9.72 -0.83
N CYS A 33 9.17 9.95 0.37
CA CYS A 33 8.47 10.63 1.47
C CYS A 33 7.15 9.96 1.89
N SER A 34 6.89 8.73 1.43
CA SER A 34 5.73 7.95 1.83
C SER A 34 5.99 7.27 3.18
N SER A 35 4.93 7.02 3.94
CA SER A 35 5.03 6.49 5.30
C SER A 35 4.14 5.28 5.49
N ILE A 36 4.74 4.15 5.87
CA ILE A 36 4.06 2.90 6.19
C ILE A 36 4.13 2.69 7.70
N TRP A 37 2.99 2.83 8.37
CA TRP A 37 2.89 2.91 9.82
C TRP A 37 2.76 1.54 10.49
N TYR A 38 2.60 1.53 11.82
CA TYR A 38 2.75 0.32 12.61
C TYR A 38 1.69 -0.73 12.28
N ASN A 39 2.08 -1.99 12.27
CA ASN A 39 1.21 -3.14 11.97
C ASN A 39 0.55 -3.12 10.58
N VAL A 40 0.99 -2.27 9.65
CA VAL A 40 0.52 -2.32 8.26
C VAL A 40 1.02 -3.59 7.58
N VAL A 41 0.18 -4.18 6.72
CA VAL A 41 0.55 -5.30 5.85
C VAL A 41 0.35 -4.91 4.39
N LEU A 42 1.44 -4.85 3.62
CA LEU A 42 1.43 -4.72 2.17
C LEU A 42 1.86 -6.06 1.57
N ARG A 43 0.94 -6.81 0.97
CA ARG A 43 1.23 -8.14 0.44
C ARG A 43 0.97 -8.16 -1.07
N GLY A 44 2.03 -7.94 -1.85
CA GLY A 44 2.03 -7.97 -3.31
C GLY A 44 2.54 -9.30 -3.86
N ASP A 45 2.02 -10.42 -3.36
CA ASP A 45 2.43 -11.77 -3.76
C ASP A 45 1.76 -12.25 -5.05
N ILE A 46 0.49 -11.88 -5.28
CA ILE A 46 -0.28 -12.31 -6.46
C ILE A 46 -0.33 -11.27 -7.60
N ALA A 47 -0.21 -9.99 -7.28
CA ALA A 47 -0.16 -8.88 -8.23
C ALA A 47 0.51 -7.66 -7.56
N PRO A 48 1.03 -6.68 -8.35
CA PRO A 48 1.80 -5.59 -7.78
C PRO A 48 0.96 -4.63 -6.93
N ILE A 49 1.60 -4.10 -5.88
CA ILE A 49 1.13 -2.94 -5.13
C ILE A 49 2.02 -1.75 -5.47
N SER A 50 1.45 -0.64 -5.90
CA SER A 50 2.19 0.62 -6.09
C SER A 50 1.67 1.71 -5.15
N ILE A 51 2.59 2.39 -4.49
CA ILE A 51 2.31 3.53 -3.61
C ILE A 51 3.12 4.72 -4.13
N GLY A 52 2.42 5.81 -4.45
CA GLY A 52 3.00 7.06 -4.92
C GLY A 52 3.85 7.78 -3.87
N ASN A 53 4.23 9.01 -4.19
CA ASN A 53 5.04 9.86 -3.32
C ASN A 53 4.17 10.59 -2.29
N ASN A 54 4.76 10.93 -1.14
CA ASN A 54 4.10 11.65 -0.05
C ASN A 54 2.78 11.00 0.42
N THR A 55 2.69 9.67 0.31
CA THR A 55 1.47 8.92 0.65
C THR A 55 1.64 8.22 2.00
N SER A 56 0.62 8.30 2.84
CA SER A 56 0.62 7.69 4.17
C SER A 56 -0.32 6.49 4.20
N VAL A 57 0.19 5.33 4.64
CA VAL A 57 -0.60 4.15 4.99
C VAL A 57 -0.53 3.94 6.49
N GLN A 58 -1.59 4.36 7.17
CA GLN A 58 -1.62 4.44 8.63
C GLN A 58 -1.87 3.08 9.29
N ASP A 59 -1.75 3.07 10.62
CA ASP A 59 -1.61 1.89 11.45
C ASP A 59 -2.70 0.82 11.24
N GLY A 60 -2.29 -0.44 11.23
CA GLY A 60 -3.19 -1.60 11.14
C GLY A 60 -3.85 -1.81 9.76
N SER A 61 -3.57 -0.95 8.78
CA SER A 61 -4.14 -1.09 7.43
C SER A 61 -3.55 -2.26 6.66
N ILE A 62 -4.38 -2.88 5.81
CA ILE A 62 -4.02 -4.02 4.98
C ILE A 62 -4.21 -3.65 3.52
N VAL A 63 -3.19 -3.90 2.71
CA VAL A 63 -3.21 -3.72 1.25
C VAL A 63 -2.87 -5.05 0.60
N HIS A 64 -3.80 -5.54 -0.22
CA HIS A 64 -3.66 -6.78 -0.98
C HIS A 64 -4.19 -6.57 -2.40
N CYS A 65 -4.00 -7.56 -3.26
CA CYS A 65 -4.36 -7.50 -4.68
C CYS A 65 -5.28 -8.66 -5.05
N ASP A 66 -5.59 -8.80 -6.34
CA ASP A 66 -6.24 -9.99 -6.90
C ASP A 66 -5.48 -10.42 -8.16
N VAL A 67 -5.72 -11.63 -8.65
CA VAL A 67 -5.00 -12.18 -9.81
C VAL A 67 -5.18 -11.28 -11.04
N GLY A 68 -4.09 -10.69 -11.50
CA GLY A 68 -4.09 -9.77 -12.64
C GLY A 68 -4.64 -8.37 -12.35
N ILE A 69 -5.02 -8.07 -11.10
CA ILE A 69 -5.57 -6.77 -10.70
C ILE A 69 -4.70 -6.16 -9.60
N PRO A 70 -3.87 -5.14 -9.91
CA PRO A 70 -3.00 -4.50 -8.93
C PRO A 70 -3.78 -3.60 -7.97
N THR A 71 -3.15 -3.25 -6.85
CA THR A 71 -3.58 -2.12 -6.04
C THR A 71 -2.67 -0.93 -6.29
N ILE A 72 -3.25 0.18 -6.74
CA ILE A 72 -2.53 1.40 -7.11
C ILE A 72 -2.98 2.53 -6.17
N ILE A 73 -2.04 3.11 -5.43
CA ILE A 73 -2.26 4.24 -4.55
C ILE A 73 -1.44 5.42 -5.07
N GLY A 74 -2.11 6.52 -5.38
CA GLY A 74 -1.51 7.72 -5.96
C GLY A 74 -0.59 8.50 -5.01
N ASN A 75 -0.27 9.73 -5.41
CA ASN A 75 0.52 10.67 -4.64
C ASN A 75 -0.32 11.46 -3.65
N ASN A 76 0.29 11.91 -2.54
CA ASN A 76 -0.36 12.72 -1.52
C ASN A 76 -1.64 12.08 -0.96
N VAL A 77 -1.71 10.74 -0.93
CA VAL A 77 -2.88 10.02 -0.45
C VAL A 77 -2.74 9.76 1.04
N THR A 78 -3.84 9.91 1.78
CA THR A 78 -3.93 9.45 3.17
C THR A 78 -4.83 8.23 3.26
N ILE A 79 -4.24 7.08 3.55
CA ILE A 79 -4.97 5.86 3.92
C ILE A 79 -5.03 5.81 5.44
N GLY A 80 -6.23 6.02 5.99
CA GLY A 80 -6.49 6.06 7.42
C GLY A 80 -6.15 4.75 8.15
N HIS A 81 -6.18 4.77 9.48
CA HIS A 81 -5.95 3.59 10.30
C HIS A 81 -6.97 2.47 10.00
N ASN A 82 -6.52 1.21 10.09
CA ASN A 82 -7.35 0.01 9.91
C ASN A 82 -8.15 -0.02 8.60
N VAL A 83 -7.62 0.53 7.51
CA VAL A 83 -8.23 0.45 6.19
C VAL A 83 -7.87 -0.86 5.51
N MET A 84 -8.81 -1.44 4.77
CA MET A 84 -8.56 -2.55 3.86
C MET A 84 -8.66 -2.08 2.41
N LEU A 85 -7.57 -2.19 1.66
CA LEU A 85 -7.55 -1.99 0.21
C LEU A 85 -7.31 -3.33 -0.47
N HIS A 86 -8.15 -3.67 -1.44
CA HIS A 86 -8.06 -4.91 -2.18
C HIS A 86 -8.28 -4.68 -3.67
N ALA A 87 -7.23 -4.83 -4.47
CA ALA A 87 -7.24 -4.74 -5.93
C ALA A 87 -7.96 -3.50 -6.49
N CYS A 88 -7.66 -2.32 -5.96
CA CYS A 88 -8.33 -1.05 -6.26
C CYS A 88 -7.37 0.06 -6.70
N LYS A 89 -7.91 1.17 -7.20
CA LYS A 89 -7.14 2.38 -7.52
C LYS A 89 -7.60 3.55 -6.66
N ILE A 90 -6.64 4.19 -6.00
CA ILE A 90 -6.84 5.42 -5.23
C ILE A 90 -6.07 6.54 -5.92
N GLY A 91 -6.78 7.55 -6.43
CA GLY A 91 -6.23 8.69 -7.12
C GLY A 91 -5.49 9.66 -6.20
N ASP A 92 -4.70 10.54 -6.80
CA ASP A 92 -3.87 11.52 -6.09
C ASP A 92 -4.70 12.45 -5.18
N ASN A 93 -4.12 12.86 -4.05
CA ASN A 93 -4.74 13.79 -3.07
C ASN A 93 -6.02 13.26 -2.40
N SER A 94 -6.29 11.96 -2.52
CA SER A 94 -7.43 11.32 -1.86
C SER A 94 -7.20 11.07 -0.37
N LEU A 95 -8.29 11.00 0.39
CA LEU A 95 -8.30 10.53 1.77
C LEU A 95 -9.27 9.36 1.90
N ILE A 96 -8.77 8.23 2.36
CA ILE A 96 -9.57 7.04 2.69
C ILE A 96 -9.75 7.02 4.21
N GLY A 97 -11.00 7.16 4.64
CA GLY A 97 -11.35 7.26 6.06
C GLY A 97 -10.99 6.03 6.86
N ILE A 98 -10.76 6.23 8.16
CA ILE A 98 -10.43 5.17 9.13
C ILE A 98 -11.46 4.03 9.04
N GLY A 99 -10.97 2.79 9.01
CA GLY A 99 -11.82 1.60 8.99
C GLY A 99 -12.51 1.30 7.66
N ALA A 100 -12.26 2.09 6.61
CA ALA A 100 -12.89 1.86 5.31
C ALA A 100 -12.40 0.57 4.64
N ILE A 101 -13.25 0.01 3.78
CA ILE A 101 -12.94 -1.14 2.94
C ILE A 101 -13.17 -0.73 1.49
N VAL A 102 -12.15 -0.85 0.64
CA VAL A 102 -12.21 -0.59 -0.80
C VAL A 102 -11.88 -1.88 -1.53
N LEU A 103 -12.82 -2.36 -2.34
CA LEU A 103 -12.78 -3.67 -2.98
C LEU A 103 -12.36 -3.60 -4.45
N ASN A 104 -12.24 -4.79 -5.04
CA ASN A 104 -11.69 -5.02 -6.36
C ASN A 104 -12.36 -4.16 -7.42
N GLY A 105 -11.54 -3.54 -8.27
CA GLY A 105 -11.99 -2.74 -9.40
C GLY A 105 -12.56 -1.36 -9.03
N ALA A 106 -12.66 -1.03 -7.74
CA ALA A 106 -13.05 0.31 -7.33
C ALA A 106 -11.97 1.34 -7.72
N GLU A 107 -12.43 2.49 -8.20
CA GLU A 107 -11.59 3.67 -8.46
C GLU A 107 -12.14 4.83 -7.62
N VAL A 108 -11.29 5.42 -6.78
CA VAL A 108 -11.63 6.53 -5.89
C VAL A 108 -10.71 7.71 -6.19
N GLY A 109 -11.29 8.83 -6.63
CA GLY A 109 -10.55 10.05 -6.98
C GLY A 109 -10.16 10.13 -8.45
#